data_AF-M3BTU7-F1
#
_entry.id   AF-M3BTU7-F1
#
_cell.length_a   1.000
_cell.length_b   1.000
_cell.length_c   1.000
_cell.angle_alpha   90.00
_cell.angle_beta   90.00
_cell.angle_gamma   90.00
#
_symmetry.space_group_name_H-M   'P 1'
#
loop_
_entity.id
_entity.type
_entity.pdbx_description
1 polymer ?
#
loop_
_entity_poly.entity_id
_entity_poly.type
_entity_poly.pdbx_seq_one_letter_code
_entity_poly.pdbx_strand_id
1 'polypeptide(L)'
;MAPTAMVLVRIIVGKVANATRLNSTLRSTPIKGGQPGWNCVVWVKDALEALEKNGRALGTSNTDWSTIRDTAMHYVEGKKAQHRFDGKGNFDLSKVATWDMLERKELVP
;
A
#
# COMPACT_ATOMS: atom_id res chain seq x y z
N MET A 1 -10.68 9.69 -11.55
CA MET A 1 -10.86 9.69 -10.08
C MET A 1 -9.80 10.59 -9.49
N ALA A 2 -10.19 11.65 -8.80
CA ALA A 2 -9.25 12.43 -8.00
C ALA A 2 -8.75 11.56 -6.81
N PRO A 3 -7.50 11.73 -6.34
CA PRO A 3 -7.04 11.05 -5.14
C PRO A 3 -7.97 11.34 -3.95
N THR A 4 -8.25 10.35 -3.10
CA THR A 4 -8.83 10.61 -1.79
C THR A 4 -7.90 11.56 -1.04
N ALA A 5 -8.43 12.61 -0.42
CA ALA A 5 -7.64 13.65 0.21
C ALA A 5 -6.55 13.05 1.14
N MET A 6 -5.29 13.41 0.89
CA MET A 6 -4.09 13.08 1.69
C MET A 6 -3.38 11.72 1.51
N VAL A 7 -3.46 11.07 0.34
CA VAL A 7 -2.53 9.94 0.05
C VAL A 7 -1.14 10.46 -0.30
N LEU A 8 -0.14 10.19 0.54
CA LEU A 8 1.26 10.61 0.29
C LEU A 8 1.92 9.79 -0.83
N VAL A 9 1.84 8.46 -0.75
CA VAL A 9 2.41 7.53 -1.71
C VAL A 9 1.51 6.31 -1.89
N ARG A 10 1.70 5.58 -2.98
CA ARG A 10 1.08 4.29 -3.27
C ARG A 10 2.17 3.25 -3.52
N ILE A 11 2.02 2.08 -2.91
CA ILE A 11 2.91 0.93 -3.16
C ILE A 11 2.08 -0.16 -3.83
N ILE A 12 2.52 -0.61 -5.02
CA ILE A 12 1.96 -1.80 -5.66
C ILE A 12 2.66 -3.00 -5.06
N VAL A 13 1.89 -3.88 -4.43
CA VAL A 13 2.40 -5.07 -3.72
C VAL A 13 2.05 -6.39 -4.41
N GLY A 14 1.15 -6.36 -5.41
CA GLY A 14 0.68 -7.58 -6.04
C GLY A 14 -0.25 -7.32 -7.23
N LYS A 15 -0.36 -8.33 -8.10
CA LYS A 15 -1.39 -8.39 -9.14
C LYS A 15 -2.59 -9.20 -8.61
N VAL A 16 -3.79 -8.74 -8.95
CA VAL A 16 -5.02 -9.43 -8.56
C VAL A 16 -5.27 -10.59 -9.52
N ALA A 17 -5.31 -11.82 -9.02
CA ALA A 17 -5.67 -12.99 -9.81
C ALA A 17 -7.18 -13.29 -9.74
N ASN A 18 -7.82 -13.00 -8.61
CA ASN A 18 -9.25 -13.20 -8.43
C ASN A 18 -9.87 -12.09 -7.57
N ALA A 19 -10.55 -11.14 -8.23
CA ALA A 19 -11.13 -9.97 -7.57
C ALA A 19 -12.23 -10.33 -6.56
N THR A 20 -13.05 -11.36 -6.83
CA THR A 20 -14.10 -11.81 -5.92
C THR A 20 -13.51 -12.34 -4.62
N ARG A 21 -12.45 -13.16 -4.71
CA ARG A 21 -11.74 -13.69 -3.54
C ARG A 21 -10.98 -12.62 -2.77
N LEU A 22 -10.34 -11.69 -3.48
CA LEU A 22 -9.70 -10.52 -2.86
C LEU A 22 -10.73 -9.73 -2.04
N ASN A 23 -11.85 -9.36 -2.65
CA ASN A 23 -12.91 -8.60 -1.99
C ASN A 23 -13.50 -9.35 -0.80
N SER A 24 -13.76 -10.65 -0.95
CA SER A 24 -14.28 -11.49 0.15
C SER A 24 -13.30 -11.55 1.32
N THR A 25 -12.00 -11.71 1.05
CA THR A 25 -10.96 -11.79 2.09
C THR A 25 -10.79 -10.45 2.81
N LEU A 26 -10.69 -9.34 2.07
CA LEU A 26 -10.57 -8.00 2.65
C LEU A 26 -11.78 -7.63 3.51
N ARG A 27 -13.00 -7.90 3.01
CA ARG A 27 -14.24 -7.62 3.77
C ARG A 27 -14.39 -8.47 5.03
N SER A 28 -13.81 -9.67 5.03
CA SER A 28 -13.84 -10.57 6.18
C SER A 28 -12.74 -10.28 7.20
N THR A 29 -11.78 -9.40 6.87
CA THR A 29 -10.69 -9.03 7.78
C THR A 29 -11.22 -8.14 8.91
N PRO A 30 -11.20 -8.58 10.18
CA PRO A 30 -11.89 -7.88 11.26
C PRO A 30 -11.32 -6.48 11.56
N ILE A 31 -12.21 -5.51 11.74
CA ILE A 31 -11.90 -4.20 12.33
C ILE A 31 -12.02 -4.33 13.84
N LYS A 32 -10.90 -4.28 14.57
CA LYS A 32 -10.85 -4.45 16.03
C LYS A 32 -10.80 -3.09 16.73
N GLY A 33 -11.69 -2.18 16.32
CA GLY A 33 -11.76 -0.82 16.87
C GLY A 33 -11.90 -0.83 18.40
N GLY A 34 -11.18 0.07 19.07
CA GLY A 34 -11.21 0.20 20.54
C GLY A 34 -10.25 -0.73 21.28
N GLN A 35 -9.58 -1.68 20.62
CA GLN A 35 -8.51 -2.45 21.25
C GLN A 35 -7.20 -1.63 21.32
N PRO A 36 -6.54 -1.54 22.50
CA PRO A 36 -5.26 -0.87 22.62
C PRO A 36 -4.24 -1.41 21.61
N GLY A 37 -3.58 -0.50 20.89
CA GLY A 37 -2.56 -0.85 19.89
C GLY A 37 -3.10 -1.25 18.51
N TRP A 38 -4.42 -1.42 18.35
CA TRP A 38 -5.00 -1.65 17.03
C TRP A 38 -5.22 -0.33 16.27
N ASN A 39 -4.80 -0.30 15.00
CA ASN A 39 -5.02 0.81 14.10
C ASN A 39 -5.08 0.32 12.64
N CYS A 40 -5.19 1.24 11.68
CA CYS A 40 -5.24 0.90 10.26
C CYS A 40 -3.98 0.17 9.75
N VAL A 41 -2.82 0.43 10.34
CA VAL A 41 -1.55 -0.25 9.98
C VAL A 41 -1.63 -1.73 10.36
N VAL A 42 -2.15 -2.03 11.57
CA VAL A 42 -2.39 -3.41 12.02
C VAL A 42 -3.43 -4.10 11.14
N TRP A 43 -4.49 -3.39 10.72
CA TRP A 43 -5.47 -3.97 9.80
C TRP A 43 -4.86 -4.35 8.44
N VAL A 44 -3.99 -3.51 7.87
CA VAL A 44 -3.31 -3.84 6.60
C VAL A 44 -2.45 -5.08 6.75
N LYS A 45 -1.71 -5.21 7.86
CA LYS A 45 -0.95 -6.42 8.18
C LYS A 45 -1.86 -7.66 8.22
N ASP A 46 -2.94 -7.62 9.02
CA ASP A 46 -3.89 -8.73 9.15
C ASP A 46 -4.52 -9.10 7.78
N ALA A 47 -4.83 -8.10 6.95
CA ALA A 47 -5.40 -8.29 5.62
C ALA A 47 -4.43 -8.99 4.65
N LEU A 48 -3.14 -8.61 4.67
CA LEU A 48 -2.10 -9.24 3.85
C LEU A 48 -1.87 -10.69 4.28
N GLU A 49 -1.81 -10.96 5.58
CA GLU A 49 -1.72 -12.33 6.10
C GLU A 49 -2.94 -13.18 5.72
N ALA A 50 -4.14 -12.61 5.72
CA ALA A 50 -5.35 -13.29 5.29
C ALA A 50 -5.34 -13.61 3.79
N LEU A 51 -4.82 -12.69 2.96
CA LEU A 51 -4.69 -12.90 1.51
C LEU A 51 -3.65 -13.96 1.17
N GLU A 52 -2.53 -13.98 1.90
CA GLU A 52 -1.51 -15.03 1.79
C GLU A 52 -2.11 -16.40 2.10
N LYS A 53 -2.82 -16.52 3.23
CA LYS A 53 -3.51 -17.76 3.62
C LYS A 53 -4.58 -18.21 2.63
N ASN A 54 -5.25 -17.27 1.94
CA ASN A 54 -6.22 -17.61 0.90
C ASN A 54 -5.56 -18.29 -0.31
N GLY A 55 -4.33 -17.88 -0.66
CA GLY A 55 -3.49 -18.46 -1.72
C GLY A 55 -4.06 -18.37 -3.14
N ARG A 56 -5.23 -17.75 -3.35
CA ARG A 56 -5.93 -17.72 -4.65
C ARG A 56 -6.49 -16.35 -5.04
N ALA A 57 -6.29 -15.34 -4.21
CA ALA A 57 -6.74 -13.97 -4.49
C ALA A 57 -5.72 -13.17 -5.31
N LEU A 58 -4.43 -13.41 -5.05
CA LEU A 58 -3.31 -12.70 -5.66
C LEU A 58 -2.56 -13.62 -6.65
N GLY A 59 -1.98 -13.01 -7.68
CA GLY A 59 -1.01 -13.64 -8.57
C GLY A 59 0.41 -13.34 -8.08
N THR A 60 1.29 -12.86 -8.96
CA THR A 60 2.59 -12.32 -8.57
C THR A 60 2.41 -11.23 -7.52
N SER A 61 2.91 -11.48 -6.31
CA SER A 61 2.72 -10.60 -5.16
C SER A 61 3.82 -10.78 -4.12
N ASN A 62 3.97 -9.77 -3.27
CA ASN A 62 4.68 -9.84 -2.01
C ASN A 62 3.70 -9.41 -0.92
N THR A 63 3.43 -10.30 0.03
CA THR A 63 2.50 -10.10 1.16
C THR A 63 3.25 -9.95 2.49
N ASP A 64 4.59 -9.98 2.48
CA ASP A 64 5.41 -9.83 3.68
C ASP A 64 5.28 -8.40 4.24
N TRP A 65 4.70 -8.30 5.42
CA TRP A 65 4.38 -7.01 6.03
C TRP A 65 5.62 -6.15 6.27
N SER A 66 6.72 -6.74 6.77
CA SER A 66 7.98 -6.02 6.99
C SER A 66 8.51 -5.42 5.70
N THR A 67 8.59 -6.22 4.64
CA THR A 67 9.10 -5.80 3.34
C THR A 67 8.25 -4.67 2.74
N ILE A 68 6.93 -4.79 2.80
CA ILE A 68 6.01 -3.75 2.30
C ILE A 68 6.18 -2.46 3.11
N ARG A 69 6.22 -2.54 4.44
CA ARG A 69 6.37 -1.38 5.32
C ARG A 69 7.70 -0.67 5.08
N ASP A 70 8.79 -1.42 5.01
CA ASP A 70 10.13 -0.86 4.80
C ASP A 70 10.24 -0.21 3.42
N THR A 71 9.66 -0.84 2.38
CA THR A 71 9.57 -0.24 1.04
C THR A 71 8.79 1.06 1.06
N ALA A 72 7.64 1.09 1.75
CA ALA A 72 6.82 2.29 1.86
C ALA A 72 7.55 3.42 2.57
N MET A 73 8.20 3.14 3.71
CA MET A 73 8.94 4.12 4.48
C MET A 73 10.15 4.65 3.71
N HIS A 74 10.92 3.76 3.06
CA HIS A 74 12.04 4.16 2.21
C HIS A 74 11.59 5.10 1.08
N TYR A 75 10.50 4.76 0.40
CA TYR A 75 9.98 5.57 -0.69
C TYR A 75 9.46 6.94 -0.21
N VAL A 76 8.79 6.99 0.95
CA VAL A 76 8.36 8.25 1.58
C VAL A 76 9.56 9.14 1.92
N GLU A 77 10.62 8.59 2.51
CA GLU A 77 11.83 9.37 2.81
C GLU A 77 12.50 9.89 1.54
N GLY A 78 12.55 9.09 0.46
CA GLY A 78 12.99 9.55 -0.84
C GLY A 78 12.17 10.74 -1.37
N LYS A 79 10.84 10.68 -1.26
CA LYS A 79 9.95 11.78 -1.68
C LYS A 79 10.06 13.03 -0.81
N LYS A 80 10.34 12.89 0.47
CA LYS A 80 10.69 14.02 1.35
C LYS A 80 11.97 14.70 0.89
N ALA A 81 13.04 13.92 0.64
CA ALA A 81 14.32 14.45 0.17
C ALA A 81 14.20 15.15 -1.20
N GLN A 82 13.28 14.70 -2.04
CA GLN A 82 12.97 15.34 -3.32
C GLN A 82 12.05 16.57 -3.21
N HIS A 83 11.66 16.99 -2.00
CA HIS A 83 10.77 18.13 -1.78
C HIS A 83 9.35 17.97 -2.35
N ARG A 84 8.85 16.73 -2.44
CA ARG A 84 7.50 16.47 -2.96
C ARG A 84 6.40 17.07 -2.07
N PHE A 85 6.61 17.03 -0.76
CA PHE A 85 5.55 17.32 0.21
C PHE A 85 5.60 18.73 0.82
N ASP A 86 6.63 19.52 0.50
CA ASP A 86 6.86 20.85 1.10
C ASP A 86 6.74 22.01 0.08
N GLY A 87 6.38 21.71 -1.17
CA GLY A 87 6.18 22.70 -2.22
C GLY A 87 7.46 23.23 -2.86
N LYS A 88 8.64 22.72 -2.51
CA LYS A 88 9.92 23.16 -3.12
C LYS A 88 10.32 22.31 -4.34
N GLY A 89 9.69 21.15 -4.55
CA GLY A 89 9.90 20.29 -5.72
C GLY A 89 8.91 20.59 -6.87
N ASN A 90 9.26 20.14 -8.07
CA ASN A 90 8.38 20.25 -9.25
C ASN A 90 7.62 18.94 -9.49
N PHE A 91 6.46 18.79 -8.86
CA PHE A 91 5.63 17.59 -8.97
C PHE A 91 4.19 17.89 -9.35
N ASP A 92 3.60 16.98 -10.11
CA ASP A 92 2.15 16.96 -10.33
C ASP A 92 1.44 16.41 -9.07
N LEU A 93 1.02 17.33 -8.20
CA LEU A 93 0.33 16.99 -6.94
C LEU A 93 -1.09 16.43 -7.16
N SER A 94 -1.61 16.46 -8.39
CA SER A 94 -2.86 15.76 -8.74
C SER A 94 -2.68 14.25 -8.83
N LYS A 95 -1.42 13.79 -8.92
CA LYS A 95 -1.05 12.38 -9.00
C LYS A 95 -0.48 11.90 -7.69
N VAL A 96 -0.72 10.63 -7.38
CA VAL A 96 -0.13 9.96 -6.21
C VAL A 96 1.17 9.30 -6.64
N ALA A 97 2.28 9.67 -6.00
CA ALA A 97 3.58 9.03 -6.18
C ALA A 97 3.43 7.52 -5.99
N THR A 98 3.79 6.73 -7.01
CA THR A 98 3.50 5.29 -7.06
C THR A 98 4.77 4.51 -7.31
N TRP A 99 5.12 3.64 -6.36
CA TRP A 99 6.21 2.68 -6.48
C TRP A 99 5.67 1.28 -6.78
N ASP A 100 6.22 0.63 -7.79
CA ASP A 100 5.99 -0.80 -8.05
C ASP A 100 7.07 -1.62 -7.37
N MET A 101 6.72 -2.33 -6.29
CA MET A 101 7.68 -3.13 -5.56
C MET A 101 8.05 -4.43 -6.29
N LEU A 102 7.19 -4.91 -7.20
CA LEU A 102 7.43 -6.12 -7.97
C LEU A 102 8.47 -5.86 -9.06
N GLU A 103 8.35 -4.72 -9.73
CA GLU A 103 9.28 -4.29 -10.80
C GLU A 103 10.42 -3.41 -10.27
N ARG A 104 10.41 -3.07 -8.97
CA ARG A 104 11.39 -2.22 -8.27
C ARG A 104 11.63 -0.89 -8.99
N LYS A 105 10.54 -0.23 -9.40
CA LYS A 105 10.60 1.04 -10.11
C LYS A 105 9.48 1.97 -9.72
N GLU A 106 9.73 3.25 -9.91
CA GLU A 106 8.71 4.29 -9.81
C GLU A 106 7.88 4.31 -11.10
N LEU A 107 6.55 4.29 -10.95
CA LEU A 107 5.61 4.43 -12.07
C LEU A 107 5.08 5.86 -12.19
N VAL A 108 4.92 6.53 -11.05
CA VAL A 108 4.44 7.91 -10.96
C VAL A 108 5.34 8.66 -9.99
N PRO A 109 6.08 9.68 -10.43
CA PRO A 109 6.92 10.50 -9.56
C PRO A 109 6.15 11.32 -8.56
#